data_AF-A0A0V1LX74-F1
#
_entry.id   AF-A0A0V1LX74-F1
#
_cell.length_a   1.000
_cell.length_b   1.000
_cell.length_c   1.000
_cell.angle_alpha   90.00
_cell.angle_beta   90.00
_cell.angle_gamma   90.00
#
_symmetry.space_group_name_H-M   'P 1'
#
loop_
_entity.id
_entity.type
_entity.pdbx_description
1 polymer ?
#
loop_
_entity_poly.entity_id
_entity_poly.type
_entity_poly.pdbx_seq_one_letter_code
_entity_poly.pdbx_strand_id
1 'polypeptide(L)' 'MLAKGNAKGALLQIVHARAYGPDGNHAVVNCLLDTGAQVSFIRKDIAEALGLTGFYEKVRLET' A
#
# COMPACT_ATOMS: atom_id res chain seq x y z
N MET A 1 4.71 -20.00 -8.36
CA MET A 1 3.34 -20.52 -8.52
C MET A 1 2.48 -19.36 -9.02
N LEU A 2 2.08 -19.36 -10.29
CA LEU A 2 1.23 -18.30 -10.85
C LEU A 2 -0.21 -18.77 -10.78
N ALA A 3 -1.06 -18.06 -10.04
CA ALA A 3 -2.48 -18.37 -9.96
C ALA A 3 -3.14 -18.06 -11.33
N LYS A 4 -3.59 -19.10 -12.02
CA LYS A 4 -4.33 -18.98 -13.28
C LYS A 4 -5.81 -18.74 -12.95
N GLY A 5 -6.15 -17.49 -12.66
CA GLY A 5 -7.53 -17.06 -12.43
C GLY A 5 -8.20 -16.68 -13.75
N ASN A 6 -9.38 -17.25 -14.01
CA ASN A 6 -10.28 -16.84 -15.09
C ASN A 6 -10.86 -15.44 -14.78
N ALA A 7 -10.03 -14.40 -14.88
CA ALA A 7 -10.38 -13.07 -14.42
C ALA A 7 -11.19 -12.33 -15.47
N LYS A 8 -12.52 -12.33 -15.33
CA LYS A 8 -13.26 -11.08 -15.56
C LYS A 8 -12.64 -10.09 -14.57
N GLY A 9 -11.78 -9.18 -15.05
CA GLY A 9 -10.94 -8.35 -14.20
C GLY A 9 -11.76 -7.70 -13.08
N ALA A 10 -11.59 -8.19 -11.85
CA ALA A 10 -12.22 -7.58 -10.70
C ALA A 10 -11.52 -6.23 -10.50
N LEU A 11 -12.28 -5.13 -10.65
CA LEU A 11 -11.77 -3.81 -10.35
C LEU A 11 -11.61 -3.69 -8.84
N LEU A 12 -10.36 -3.64 -8.39
CA LEU A 12 -10.05 -3.38 -6.98
C LEU A 12 -10.55 -1.99 -6.59
N GLN A 13 -11.11 -1.87 -5.40
CA GLN A 13 -11.49 -0.57 -4.85
C GLN A 13 -10.22 0.23 -4.51
N ILE A 14 -10.26 1.54 -4.78
CA ILE A 14 -9.18 2.47 -4.41
C ILE A 14 -9.71 3.39 -3.32
N VAL A 15 -8.97 3.47 -2.23
CA VAL A 15 -9.20 4.44 -1.15
C VAL A 15 -8.09 5.47 -1.15
N HIS A 16 -8.45 6.74 -1.02
CA HIS A 16 -7.49 7.80 -0.73
C HIS A 16 -7.24 7.83 0.77
N ALA A 17 -5.98 7.71 1.17
CA ALA A 17 -5.59 7.72 2.57
C ALA A 17 -4.36 8.59 2.77
N ARG A 18 -4.14 8.98 4.02
CA ARG A 18 -2.89 9.55 4.48
C ARG A 18 -2.06 8.45 5.13
N ALA A 19 -0.86 8.23 4.61
CA ALA A 19 0.14 7.36 5.19
C ALA A 19 1.12 8.17 6.05
N TYR A 20 1.47 7.66 7.22
CA TYR A 20 2.38 8.31 8.15
C TYR A 20 3.67 7.50 8.30
N GLY A 21 4.80 8.20 8.21
CA GLY A 21 6.12 7.70 8.53
C GLY A 21 6.44 7.79 10.03
N PRO A 22 7.57 7.23 10.46
CA PRO A 22 7.96 7.12 11.88
C PRO A 22 8.07 8.48 12.58
N ASP A 23 8.52 9.51 11.85
CA ASP A 23 8.76 10.86 12.39
C ASP A 23 7.53 11.79 12.26
N GLY A 24 6.37 11.25 11.87
CA GLY A 24 5.14 12.00 11.68
C GLY A 24 5.02 12.73 10.34
N ASN A 25 6.03 12.63 9.47
CA ASN A 25 5.89 12.95 8.05
C ASN A 25 4.78 12.11 7.42
N HIS A 26 4.10 12.67 6.41
CA HIS A 26 2.97 11.98 5.79
C HIS A 26 2.83 12.26 4.31
N ALA A 27 2.19 11.34 3.61
CA ALA A 27 1.87 11.43 2.19
C ALA A 27 0.41 11.04 1.95
N VAL A 28 -0.23 11.70 0.99
CA VAL A 28 -1.52 11.25 0.45
C VAL A 28 -1.25 10.15 -0.56
N VAL A 29 -1.89 9.00 -0.38
CA VAL A 29 -1.67 7.79 -1.17
C VAL A 29 -2.99 7.18 -1.62
N ASN A 30 -2.90 6.41 -2.71
CA ASN A 30 -3.98 5.54 -3.13
C ASN A 30 -3.69 4.14 -2.61
N CYS A 31 -4.67 3.56 -1.91
CA CYS A 31 -4.62 2.21 -1.38
C CYS A 31 -5.53 1.31 -2.23
N LEU A 32 -4.97 0.25 -2.79
CA LEU A 32 -5.75 -0.83 -3.40
C LEU A 32 -6.27 -1.75 -2.31
N LEU A 33 -7.59 -1.86 -2.17
CA LEU A 33 -8.21 -2.81 -1.24
C LEU A 33 -8.28 -4.18 -1.91
N ASP A 34 -7.21 -4.96 -1.75
CA ASP A 34 -7.09 -6.32 -2.27
C ASP A 34 -7.21 -7.34 -1.15
N THR A 35 -8.39 -7.92 -0.98
CA THR A 35 -8.61 -8.99 0.02
C THR A 35 -7.84 -10.28 -0.30
N GLY A 36 -7.32 -10.43 -1.52
CA GLY A 36 -6.46 -11.54 -1.91
C GLY A 36 -4.98 -11.31 -1.62
N ALA A 37 -4.56 -10.09 -1.26
CA ALA A 37 -3.18 -9.78 -0.96
C ALA A 37 -2.75 -10.34 0.40
N GLN A 38 -1.66 -11.12 0.41
CA GLN A 38 -1.03 -11.61 1.65
C GLN A 38 -0.13 -10.55 2.31
N VAL A 39 0.41 -9.65 1.51
CA VAL A 39 1.28 -8.54 1.93
C VAL A 39 0.91 -7.29 1.15
N SER A 40 1.05 -6.13 1.80
CA SER A 40 0.89 -4.82 1.15
C SER A 40 2.23 -4.34 0.62
N PHE A 41 2.22 -3.74 -0.56
CA PHE A 41 3.39 -3.07 -1.14
C PHE A 41 3.17 -1.56 -1.15
N ILE A 42 4.26 -0.84 -0.86
CA ILE A 42 4.31 0.61 -1.00
C ILE A 42 5.22 0.95 -2.19
N ARG A 43 4.87 2.00 -2.94
CA ARG A 43 5.76 2.48 -3.99
C ARG A 43 7.02 3.06 -3.37
N LYS A 44 8.16 2.88 -4.04
CA LYS A 44 9.48 3.29 -3.54
C LYS A 44 9.56 4.79 -3.24
N ASP A 45 9.03 5.63 -4.12
CA ASP A 45 8.98 7.09 -3.94
C ASP A 45 8.26 7.50 -2.66
N ILE A 46 7.14 6.83 -2.36
CA ILE A 46 6.39 7.06 -1.13
C ILE A 46 7.15 6.53 0.08
N ALA A 47 7.79 5.35 -0.02
CA ALA A 47 8.59 4.80 1.06
C ALA A 47 9.72 5.77 1.47
N GLU A 48 10.43 6.31 0.48
CA GLU A 48 11.48 7.32 0.69
C GLU A 48 10.92 8.61 1.30
N ALA A 49 9.79 9.12 0.80
CA ALA A 49 9.14 10.31 1.34
C ALA A 49 8.64 10.13 2.78
N LEU A 50 8.26 8.90 3.14
CA LEU A 50 7.85 8.52 4.49
C LEU A 50 9.04 8.14 5.40
N GLY A 51 10.28 8.13 4.90
CA GLY A 51 11.46 7.75 5.69
C GLY A 51 11.50 6.27 6.07
N LEU A 52 10.84 5.41 5.28
CA LEU A 52 10.86 3.96 5.43
C LEU A 52 12.19 3.40 4.90
N THR A 53 12.86 2.59 5.70
CA THR A 53 14.20 2.04 5.42
C THR A 53 14.27 0.52 5.47
N GLY A 54 13.27 -0.13 6.06
CA GLY A 54 13.20 -1.56 6.23
C GLY A 54 12.56 -2.28 5.05
N PHE A 55 12.89 -3.56 4.87
CA PHE A 55 12.20 -4.43 3.92
C PHE A 55 10.74 -4.72 4.33
N TYR A 56 10.46 -4.69 5.64
CA TYR A 56 9.13 -4.85 6.22
C TYR A 56 8.96 -3.84 7.35
N GLU A 57 7.95 -2.98 7.24
CA GLU A 57 7.71 -1.91 8.21
C GLU A 57 6.21 -1.72 8.48
N LYS A 58 5.91 -1.13 9.64
CA LYS A 58 4.55 -0.76 10.01
C LYS A 58 4.28 0.67 9.55
N VAL A 59 3.23 0.85 8.77
CA VAL A 59 2.76 2.17 8.31
C VAL A 59 1.34 2.39 8.82
N ARG A 60 1.09 3.57 9.37
CA ARG A 60 -0.26 3.98 9.79
C ARG A 60 -0.97 4.63 8.62
N LEU A 61 -2.19 4.18 8.32
CA LEU A 61 -3.07 4.75 7.30
C LEU A 61 -4.30 5.37 7.97
N GLU A 62 -4.69 6.56 7.53
CA GLU A 62 -5.95 7.21 7.92
C GLU A 62 -6.71 7.66 6.66
N THR A 63 -8.01 7.40 6.62
CA THR A 63 -8.92 7.88 5.56
C THR A 63 -9.58 9.18 5.95
#